data_AF-D9ZHI4-F1
#
_entry.id   AF-D9ZHI4-F1
#
_cell.length_a   1.000
_cell.length_b   1.000
_cell.length_c   1.000
_cell.angle_alpha   90.00
_cell.angle_beta   90.00
_cell.angle_gamma   90.00
#
_symmetry.space_group_name_H-M   'P 1'
#
loop_
_entity.id
_entity.type
_entity.pdbx_description
1 polymer ?
#
loop_
_entity_poly.entity_id
_entity_poly.type
_entity_poly.pdbx_seq_one_letter_code
_entity_poly.pdbx_strand_id
1 'polypeptide(L)'
;SAGPLDPNTEVVIACPAPYIIFARDLLPTEVTLAGQNSYKVAKGAFTGEISPAMLKDCHASWVILGHSERRQLFNESDELIGEKCAHALAEGLKVIVCIS
;
A
#
# COMPACT_ATOMS: atom_id res chain seq x y z
N SER A 1 6.26 -26.23 11.07
CA SER A 1 5.64 -25.83 9.80
C SER A 1 4.44 -24.96 10.13
N ALA A 2 4.30 -23.80 9.49
CA ALA A 2 3.02 -23.10 9.54
C ALA A 2 1.99 -23.97 8.82
N GLY A 3 0.78 -24.08 9.39
CA GLY A 3 -0.32 -24.78 8.73
C GLY A 3 -0.74 -24.06 7.43
N PRO A 4 -1.58 -24.70 6.61
CA PRO A 4 -2.10 -24.05 5.40
C PRO A 4 -2.89 -22.78 5.76
N LEU A 5 -2.88 -21.79 4.88
CA LEU A 5 -3.75 -20.62 4.98
C LEU A 5 -5.20 -21.03 4.77
N ASP A 6 -6.13 -20.41 5.50
CA ASP A 6 -7.57 -20.65 5.32
C ASP A 6 -8.02 -20.09 3.95
N PRO A 7 -8.59 -20.92 3.06
CA PRO A 7 -9.05 -20.47 1.74
C PRO A 7 -10.17 -19.42 1.79
N ASN A 8 -10.84 -19.23 2.93
CA ASN A 8 -11.90 -18.24 3.10
C ASN A 8 -11.39 -16.89 3.64
N THR A 9 -10.07 -16.72 3.82
CA THR A 9 -9.47 -15.49 4.36
C THR A 9 -8.54 -14.84 3.34
N GLU A 10 -8.81 -13.58 2.94
CA GLU A 10 -7.85 -12.77 2.17
C GLU A 10 -6.74 -12.29 3.12
N VAL A 11 -5.50 -12.72 2.88
CA VAL A 11 -4.33 -12.33 3.67
C VAL A 11 -3.53 -11.27 2.93
N VAL A 12 -3.36 -10.11 3.57
CA VAL A 12 -2.60 -8.97 3.03
C VAL A 12 -1.48 -8.58 3.99
N ILE A 13 -0.26 -8.45 3.48
CA ILE A 13 0.89 -7.97 4.26
C ILE A 13 1.39 -6.65 3.68
N ALA A 14 1.37 -5.61 4.52
CA ALA A 14 1.98 -4.32 4.22
C ALA A 14 3.40 -4.26 4.80
N CYS A 15 4.40 -3.98 3.96
CA CYS A 15 5.79 -3.85 4.39
C CYS A 15 6.40 -2.53 3.89
N PRO A 16 7.55 -2.10 4.47
CA PRO A 16 8.24 -0.91 3.99
C PRO A 16 8.58 -1.07 2.50
N ALA A 17 8.40 0.00 1.73
CA ALA A 17 8.44 -0.07 0.27
C ALA A 17 9.69 -0.73 -0.34
N PRO A 18 10.93 -0.52 0.19
CA PRO A 18 12.12 -1.20 -0.32
C PRO A 18 12.08 -2.72 -0.20
N TYR A 19 11.23 -3.28 0.67
CA TYR A 19 11.13 -4.70 0.93
C TYR A 19 9.97 -5.40 0.21
N ILE A 20 9.16 -4.70 -0.59
CA ILE A 20 7.99 -5.31 -1.25
C ILE A 20 8.42 -6.43 -2.19
N ILE A 21 9.42 -6.19 -3.05
CA ILE A 21 9.94 -7.22 -3.97
C ILE A 21 10.53 -8.40 -3.18
N PHE A 22 11.34 -8.11 -2.17
CA PHE A 22 11.93 -9.14 -1.32
C PHE A 22 10.87 -9.98 -0.60
N ALA A 23 9.81 -9.35 -0.07
CA ALA A 23 8.69 -10.04 0.55
C ALA A 23 7.93 -10.89 -0.47
N ARG A 24 7.80 -10.42 -1.72
CA ARG A 24 7.15 -11.17 -2.79
C ARG A 24 7.86 -12.49 -3.08
N ASP A 25 9.19 -12.46 -3.11
CA ASP A 25 10.03 -13.63 -3.38
C ASP A 25 10.00 -14.66 -2.24
N LEU A 26 9.74 -14.22 -1.01
CA LEU A 26 9.72 -15.09 0.17
C LEU A 26 8.34 -15.68 0.48
N LEU A 27 7.27 -14.96 0.16
CA LEU A 27 5.92 -15.28 0.60
C LEU A 27 5.16 -16.13 -0.44
N PRO A 28 4.29 -17.05 0.00
CA PRO A 28 3.37 -17.77 -0.88
C PRO A 28 2.50 -16.82 -1.70
N THR A 29 2.12 -17.22 -2.92
CA THR A 29 1.32 -16.39 -3.84
C THR A 29 -0.08 -16.06 -3.31
N GLU A 30 -0.57 -16.86 -2.37
CA GLU A 30 -1.83 -16.67 -1.65
C GLU A 30 -1.79 -15.45 -0.72
N VAL A 31 -0.59 -15.04 -0.28
CA VAL A 31 -0.40 -13.81 0.48
C VAL A 31 -0.25 -12.64 -0.48
N THR A 32 -1.13 -11.66 -0.33
CA THR A 32 -1.12 -10.44 -1.13
C THR A 32 -0.27 -9.37 -0.46
N LEU A 33 0.39 -8.52 -1.25
CA LEU A 33 1.26 -7.45 -0.74
C LEU A 33 0.63 -6.07 -0.84
N ALA A 34 0.99 -5.23 0.12
CA ALA A 34 0.58 -3.83 0.17
C ALA A 34 1.75 -2.87 0.40
N GLY A 35 1.65 -1.67 -0.18
CA GLY A 35 2.46 -0.54 0.25
C GLY A 35 1.93 0.06 1.57
N GLN A 36 2.81 0.65 2.37
CA GLN A 36 2.43 1.35 3.61
C GLN A 36 2.04 2.83 3.40
N ASN A 37 2.28 3.36 2.19
CA ASN A 37 1.88 4.69 1.73
C ASN A 37 2.01 4.73 0.20
N SER A 38 1.28 5.64 -0.45
CA SER A 38 1.51 6.03 -1.85
C SER A 38 1.16 7.50 -2.06
N TYR A 39 1.67 8.08 -3.14
CA TYR A 39 1.46 9.48 -3.46
C TYR A 39 0.25 9.73 -4.35
N LYS A 40 -0.18 11.00 -4.37
CA LYS A 40 -1.44 11.43 -5.00
C LYS A 40 -1.39 11.66 -6.51
N VAL A 41 -0.21 11.52 -7.13
CA VAL A 41 -0.01 11.69 -8.58
C VAL A 41 0.92 10.63 -9.13
N ALA A 42 0.78 10.33 -10.42
CA ALA A 42 1.47 9.22 -11.07
C ALA A 42 3.00 9.37 -11.11
N LYS A 43 3.50 10.59 -11.29
CA LYS A 43 4.92 10.95 -11.35
C LYS A 43 5.13 12.45 -11.16
N GLY A 44 6.35 12.85 -10.80
CA GLY A 44 6.74 14.26 -10.73
C GLY A 44 7.92 14.50 -9.79
N ALA A 45 8.16 15.76 -9.46
CA ALA A 45 9.23 16.19 -8.56
C ALA A 45 8.86 16.00 -7.09
N PHE A 46 8.74 14.73 -6.66
CA PHE A 46 8.37 14.34 -5.30
C PHE A 46 9.43 13.38 -4.72
N THR A 47 10.62 13.92 -4.46
CA THR A 47 11.76 13.13 -3.97
C THR A 47 11.38 12.37 -2.70
N GLY A 48 11.55 11.05 -2.73
CA GLY A 48 11.25 10.14 -1.61
C GLY A 48 9.84 9.53 -1.65
N GLU A 49 8.96 10.03 -2.51
CA GLU A 49 7.60 9.49 -2.65
C GLU A 49 7.52 8.35 -3.68
N ILE A 50 6.48 7.53 -3.53
CA ILE A 50 6.22 6.34 -4.37
C ILE A 50 4.80 6.43 -4.91
N SER A 51 4.64 6.28 -6.22
CA SER A 51 3.32 6.28 -6.85
C SER A 51 2.65 4.90 -6.78
N PRO A 52 1.30 4.82 -6.89
CA PRO A 52 0.59 3.55 -7.00
C PRO A 52 1.13 2.64 -8.12
N ALA A 53 1.52 3.21 -9.25
CA ALA A 53 2.12 2.45 -10.37
C ALA A 53 3.42 1.75 -9.95
N MET A 54 4.29 2.43 -9.19
CA MET A 54 5.53 1.82 -8.67
C MET A 54 5.25 0.66 -7.71
N LEU A 55 4.19 0.75 -6.89
CA LEU A 55 3.79 -0.37 -6.02
C LEU A 55 3.34 -1.58 -6.85
N LYS A 56 2.57 -1.35 -7.93
CA LYS A 56 2.14 -2.41 -8.85
C LYS A 56 3.31 -3.06 -9.57
N ASP A 57 4.29 -2.26 -10.00
CA ASP A 57 5.53 -2.76 -10.62
C ASP A 57 6.31 -3.67 -9.65
N CYS A 58 6.17 -3.44 -8.34
CA CYS A 58 6.72 -4.31 -7.28
C CYS A 58 5.79 -5.45 -6.86
N HIS A 59 4.71 -5.74 -7.61
CA HIS A 59 3.72 -6.80 -7.32
C HIS A 59 2.85 -6.58 -6.07
N ALA A 60 2.75 -5.35 -5.56
CA ALA A 60 1.71 -4.99 -4.58
C ALA A 60 0.39 -4.66 -5.29
N SER A 61 -0.72 -5.11 -4.72
CA SER A 61 -2.08 -4.84 -5.22
C SER A 61 -2.94 -4.07 -4.21
N TRP A 62 -2.41 -3.84 -3.01
CA TRP A 62 -3.04 -3.05 -1.96
C TRP A 62 -2.16 -1.88 -1.53
N VAL A 63 -2.75 -0.89 -0.86
CA VAL A 63 -2.02 0.16 -0.15
C VAL A 63 -2.77 0.60 1.11
N ILE A 64 -2.03 0.85 2.20
CA ILE A 64 -2.55 1.50 3.40
C ILE A 64 -2.45 3.01 3.22
N LEU A 65 -3.55 3.72 3.46
CA LEU A 65 -3.61 5.18 3.39
C LEU A 65 -4.33 5.78 4.60
N GLY A 66 -3.85 6.93 5.06
CA GLY A 66 -4.43 7.63 6.21
C GLY A 66 -4.16 6.95 7.56
N HIS A 67 -3.10 6.14 7.67
CA HIS A 67 -2.70 5.55 8.95
C HIS A 67 -2.52 6.64 10.03
N SER A 68 -2.87 6.34 11.29
CA SER A 68 -2.84 7.32 12.39
C SER A 68 -1.47 7.98 12.56
N GLU A 69 -0.39 7.22 12.39
CA GLU A 69 0.99 7.72 12.40
C GLU A 69 1.24 8.76 11.31
N ARG A 70 0.67 8.57 10.11
CA ARG A 70 0.81 9.53 9.00
C ARG A 70 0.02 10.81 9.25
N ARG A 71 -1.15 10.70 9.87
CA ARG A 71 -1.95 11.86 10.28
C ARG A 71 -1.26 12.67 11.37
N GLN A 72 -0.75 12.00 12.40
CA GLN A 72 -0.20 12.64 13.60
C GLN A 72 1.23 13.12 13.42
N LEU A 73 2.10 12.32 12.80
CA LEU A 73 3.53 12.60 12.70
C LEU A 73 3.91 13.30 11.39
N PHE A 74 3.16 13.05 10.31
CA PHE A 74 3.42 13.61 8.98
C PHE A 74 2.34 14.60 8.51
N ASN A 75 1.39 14.94 9.40
CA ASN A 75 0.35 15.94 9.17
C ASN A 75 -0.46 15.72 7.88
N GLU A 76 -0.75 14.46 7.51
CA GLU A 76 -1.61 14.18 6.36
C GLU A 76 -3.06 14.53 6.68
N SER A 77 -3.62 15.49 5.93
CA SER A 77 -5.01 15.92 6.06
C SER A 77 -5.97 14.96 5.37
N ASP A 78 -7.26 15.04 5.71
CA ASP A 78 -8.31 14.24 5.08
C ASP A 78 -8.39 14.50 3.58
N GLU A 79 -8.17 15.74 3.13
CA GLU A 79 -8.14 16.09 1.71
C GLU A 79 -6.99 15.38 1.00
N LEU A 80 -5.77 15.44 1.56
CA LEU A 80 -4.61 14.77 0.99
C LEU A 80 -4.82 13.24 0.93
N ILE A 81 -5.37 12.66 1.99
CA ILE A 81 -5.67 11.23 2.05
C ILE A 81 -6.72 10.86 1.00
N GLY A 82 -7.77 11.68 0.85
CA GLY A 82 -8.78 11.53 -0.19
C GLY A 82 -8.19 11.54 -1.60
N GLU A 83 -7.30 12.50 -1.89
CA GLU A 83 -6.58 12.58 -3.17
C GLU A 83 -5.73 11.32 -3.43
N LYS A 84 -5.00 10.83 -2.42
CA LYS A 84 -4.22 9.60 -2.52
C LYS A 84 -5.09 8.37 -2.75
N CYS A 85 -6.21 8.24 -2.02
CA CYS A 85 -7.16 7.14 -2.18
C CYS A 85 -7.75 7.13 -3.59
N ALA A 86 -8.21 8.29 -4.07
CA ALA A 86 -8.76 8.43 -5.41
C ALA A 86 -7.74 8.01 -6.49
N HIS A 87 -6.49 8.47 -6.35
CA HIS A 87 -5.43 8.11 -7.28
C HIS A 87 -5.06 6.62 -7.23
N ALA A 88 -4.94 6.02 -6.03
CA ALA A 88 -4.65 4.60 -5.88
C ALA A 88 -5.74 3.72 -6.50
N LEU A 89 -7.01 4.05 -6.28
CA LEU A 89 -8.15 3.35 -6.87
C LEU A 89 -8.16 3.51 -8.40
N ALA A 90 -7.89 4.71 -8.93
CA ALA A 90 -7.82 4.96 -10.37
C ALA A 90 -6.72 4.15 -11.06
N GLU A 91 -5.61 3.90 -10.38
CA GLU A 91 -4.50 3.05 -10.85
C GLU A 91 -4.74 1.54 -10.63
N GLY A 92 -5.89 1.17 -10.04
CA GLY A 92 -6.31 -0.23 -9.85
C GLY A 92 -5.71 -0.91 -8.63
N LEU A 93 -5.15 -0.16 -7.66
CA LEU A 93 -4.87 -0.70 -6.34
C LEU A 93 -6.16 -0.79 -5.52
N LYS A 94 -6.23 -1.80 -4.65
CA LYS A 94 -7.19 -1.81 -3.54
C LYS A 94 -6.65 -0.97 -2.38
N VAL A 95 -7.52 -0.36 -1.59
CA VAL A 95 -7.11 0.60 -0.54
C VAL A 95 -7.62 0.14 0.82
N ILE A 96 -6.72 0.07 1.80
CA ILE A 96 -7.03 0.00 3.23
C ILE A 96 -6.95 1.44 3.75
N VAL A 97 -8.11 2.09 3.89
CA VAL A 97 -8.18 3.45 4.43
C VAL A 97 -8.34 3.41 5.94
N CYS A 98 -7.47 4.10 6.66
CA CYS A 98 -7.56 4.22 8.11
C CYS A 98 -8.23 5.55 8.51
N ILE A 99 -9.17 5.44 9.45
CA ILE A 99 -9.93 6.55 10.02
C ILE A 99 -9.88 6.44 11.56
N SER A 100 -9.99 7.58 12.24
CA SER A 100 -9.99 7.70 13.70
C SER A 100 -11.07 8.66 14.16
#